data_AF-A0A7W0T0T4-F1
#
_entry.id   AF-A0A7W0T0T4-F1
#
_cell.length_a   1.000
_cell.length_b   1.000
_cell.length_c   1.000
_cell.angle_alpha   90.00
_cell.angle_beta   90.00
_cell.angle_gamma   90.00
#
_symmetry.space_group_name_H-M   'P 1'
#
loop_
_entity.id
_entity.type
_entity.pdbx_description
1 polymer ?
#
loop_
_entity_poly.entity_id
_entity_poly.type
_entity_poly.pdbx_seq_one_letter_code
_entity_poly.pdbx_strand_id
1 'polypeptide(L)'
;MNAVEYMARQLAPEAVRRLASLAVPRFAPAQLGESARPSPRLHALDTVAARACVIDRWGGDLCGLLNAMSRGELGALARELGVDHAPALRAAELRSLLWEAGARLERGDGDVGEAVQPRPIVLGGHLVVQAAPRGLYPQAPAWPRPIPPSVTATAPEDEPETLDDLLAAADRALGVRLGRRGRDKGAWGLRAAALLGIVERGHDEPDWRGDVEVKTVPVAVDSGTGHRPGGWWRVVEDPAIAMLGPAHDGARGDGVALAKLQRTLWLVRADLGDGDATIISWYLLESTPDVARLVRRYLHDRPKGPAGTDQRGLYLHKRFFAEAGLLATLNGPGVKHP
;
A
#
# COMPACT_ATOMS: atom_id res chain seq x y z
N MET A 1 21.83 -5.19 18.44
CA MET A 1 22.65 -5.52 17.24
C MET A 1 21.86 -5.11 16.01
N ASN A 2 22.47 -4.51 14.97
CA ASN A 2 21.71 -4.16 13.76
C ASN A 2 21.35 -5.44 12.96
N ALA A 3 20.06 -5.70 12.74
CA ALA A 3 19.61 -6.94 12.11
C ALA A 3 20.05 -7.06 10.66
N VAL A 4 20.05 -5.96 9.91
CA VAL A 4 20.48 -5.92 8.51
C VAL A 4 21.96 -6.24 8.38
N GLU A 5 22.79 -5.63 9.21
CA GLU A 5 24.22 -5.93 9.25
C GLU A 5 24.48 -7.39 9.59
N TYR A 6 23.79 -7.92 10.61
CA TYR A 6 23.91 -9.32 10.98
C TYR A 6 23.51 -10.25 9.83
N MET A 7 22.34 -10.05 9.24
CA MET A 7 21.84 -10.89 8.14
C MET A 7 22.69 -10.77 6.87
N ALA A 8 23.18 -9.57 6.53
CA ALA A 8 24.06 -9.38 5.39
C ALA A 8 25.41 -10.11 5.53
N ARG A 9 25.83 -10.42 6.77
CA ARG A 9 27.01 -11.27 7.02
C ARG A 9 26.75 -12.75 6.77
N GLN A 10 25.50 -13.22 6.95
CA GLN A 10 25.09 -14.60 6.71
C GLN A 10 24.75 -14.90 5.23
N LEU A 11 24.57 -13.87 4.41
CA LEU A 11 24.26 -14.06 2.99
C LEU A 11 25.48 -14.54 2.19
N ALA A 12 25.22 -15.45 1.23
CA ALA A 12 26.21 -15.86 0.24
C ALA A 12 26.75 -14.65 -0.56
N PRO A 13 28.03 -14.65 -0.95
CA PRO A 13 28.65 -13.53 -1.68
C PRO A 13 27.86 -13.07 -2.91
N GLU A 14 27.30 -14.01 -3.66
CA GLU A 14 26.53 -13.75 -4.88
C GLU A 14 25.26 -12.96 -4.57
N ALA A 15 24.55 -13.33 -3.50
CA ALA A 15 23.34 -12.65 -3.05
C ALA A 15 23.64 -11.22 -2.59
N VAL A 16 24.73 -11.02 -1.83
CA VAL A 16 25.16 -9.69 -1.37
C VAL A 16 25.51 -8.79 -2.56
N ARG A 17 26.27 -9.28 -3.54
CA ARG A 17 26.61 -8.51 -4.75
C ARG A 17 25.38 -8.14 -5.57
N ARG A 18 24.44 -9.07 -5.75
CA ARG A 18 23.17 -8.80 -6.44
C ARG A 18 22.37 -7.72 -5.73
N LEU A 19 22.22 -7.82 -4.40
CA LEU A 19 21.48 -6.83 -3.60
C LEU A 19 22.14 -5.45 -3.65
N ALA A 20 23.48 -5.38 -3.60
CA ALA A 20 24.23 -4.15 -3.76
C ALA A 20 23.99 -3.50 -5.14
N SER A 21 23.86 -4.32 -6.19
CA SER A 21 23.65 -3.83 -7.56
C SER A 21 22.20 -3.46 -7.90
N LEU A 22 21.22 -3.75 -7.04
CA LEU A 22 19.82 -3.43 -7.33
C LEU A 22 19.59 -1.92 -7.45
N ALA A 23 18.99 -1.50 -8.56
CA ALA A 23 18.40 -0.18 -8.68
C ALA A 23 17.09 -0.14 -7.87
N VAL A 24 17.07 0.67 -6.80
CA VAL A 24 15.91 0.78 -5.91
C VAL A 24 15.38 2.22 -5.99
N PRO A 25 14.24 2.45 -6.69
CA PRO A 25 13.68 3.79 -6.87
C PRO A 25 13.39 4.52 -5.54
N ARG A 26 13.12 3.79 -4.45
CA ARG A 26 12.91 4.33 -3.09
C ARG A 26 14.08 5.19 -2.59
N PHE A 27 15.31 4.84 -2.97
CA PHE A 27 16.54 5.52 -2.54
C PHE A 27 17.19 6.32 -3.67
N ALA A 28 16.54 6.42 -4.82
CA ALA A 28 16.99 7.32 -5.88
C ALA A 28 16.72 8.77 -5.41
N PRO A 29 17.74 9.63 -5.30
CA PRO A 29 17.51 11.03 -4.93
C PRO A 29 16.60 11.67 -5.98
N ALA A 30 15.50 12.28 -5.52
CA ALA A 30 14.48 12.90 -6.38
C ALA A 30 14.96 14.12 -7.19
N GLN A 31 16.26 14.44 -7.18
CA GLN A 31 16.85 15.66 -7.73
C GLN A 31 18.10 15.47 -8.58
N LEU A 32 18.47 14.25 -8.97
CA LEU A 32 19.55 14.09 -9.95
C LEU A 32 18.92 13.70 -11.28
N GLY A 33 18.82 14.69 -12.18
CA GLY A 33 18.67 14.46 -13.61
C GLY A 33 19.68 13.42 -14.08
N GLU A 34 19.34 12.73 -15.18
CA GLU A 34 19.95 11.59 -15.90
C GLU A 34 21.36 11.04 -15.53
N SER A 35 22.21 11.77 -14.83
CA SER A 35 23.54 11.44 -14.34
C SER A 35 23.62 10.60 -13.04
N ALA A 36 22.52 10.32 -12.33
CA ALA A 36 22.54 9.46 -11.13
C ALA A 36 21.95 8.06 -11.33
N ARG A 37 22.02 7.53 -12.56
CA ARG A 37 21.89 6.08 -12.73
C ARG A 37 23.07 5.41 -12.03
N PRO A 38 22.87 4.39 -11.18
CA PRO A 38 23.98 3.62 -10.65
C PRO A 38 24.84 3.15 -11.82
N SER A 39 26.11 3.57 -11.80
CA SER A 39 27.05 3.34 -12.88
C SER A 39 27.10 1.84 -13.20
N PRO A 40 27.18 1.41 -14.47
CA PRO A 40 27.19 0.01 -14.89
C PRO A 40 28.42 -0.81 -14.42
N ARG A 41 29.18 -0.30 -13.44
CA ARG A 41 30.40 -0.91 -12.87
C ARG A 41 30.18 -1.64 -11.54
N LEU A 42 28.93 -1.92 -11.14
CA LEU A 42 28.63 -2.69 -9.92
C LEU A 42 29.03 -4.18 -10.00
N HIS A 43 29.44 -4.67 -11.18
CA HIS A 43 29.89 -6.05 -11.38
C HIS A 43 31.29 -6.36 -10.83
N ALA A 44 31.98 -5.40 -10.22
CA ALA A 44 33.33 -5.57 -9.68
C ALA A 44 33.46 -5.26 -8.17
N LEU A 45 32.35 -5.16 -7.42
CA LEU A 45 32.45 -5.05 -5.97
C LEU A 45 32.92 -6.39 -5.39
N ASP A 46 34.03 -6.35 -4.66
CA ASP A 46 34.36 -7.45 -3.75
C ASP A 46 33.26 -7.63 -2.70
N THR A 47 33.26 -8.76 -2.00
CA THR A 47 32.19 -9.10 -1.05
C THR A 47 32.11 -8.13 0.13
N VAL A 48 33.22 -7.53 0.53
CA VAL A 48 33.27 -6.58 1.66
C VAL A 48 32.62 -5.26 1.25
N ALA A 49 33.01 -4.72 0.10
CA ALA A 49 32.44 -3.50 -0.47
C ALA A 49 30.95 -3.67 -0.81
N ALA A 50 30.56 -4.83 -1.35
CA ALA A 50 29.15 -5.14 -1.61
C ALA A 50 28.33 -5.18 -0.31
N ARG A 51 28.88 -5.77 0.76
CA ARG A 51 28.21 -5.81 2.07
C ARG A 51 28.07 -4.42 2.68
N ALA A 52 29.11 -3.60 2.63
CA ALA A 52 29.05 -2.20 3.07
C ALA A 52 27.96 -1.43 2.33
N CYS A 53 27.83 -1.61 1.01
CA CYS A 53 26.77 -0.99 0.21
C CYS A 53 25.36 -1.47 0.63
N VAL A 54 25.18 -2.76 0.94
CA VAL A 54 23.90 -3.28 1.45
C VAL A 54 23.56 -2.67 2.81
N ILE A 55 24.53 -2.59 3.73
CA ILE A 55 24.33 -2.03 5.07
C ILE A 55 24.02 -0.54 4.99
N ASP A 56 24.77 0.22 4.20
CA ASP A 56 24.53 1.65 3.98
C ASP A 56 23.12 1.90 3.43
N ARG A 57 22.71 1.10 2.42
CA ARG A 57 21.39 1.25 1.79
C ARG A 57 20.23 0.84 2.68
N TRP A 58 20.36 -0.26 3.41
CA TRP A 58 19.23 -0.91 4.08
C TRP A 58 19.35 -0.94 5.59
N GLY A 59 20.40 -0.37 6.20
CA GLY A 59 20.70 -0.54 7.62
C GLY A 59 19.57 -0.17 8.58
N GLY A 60 18.66 0.73 8.18
CA GLY A 60 17.45 1.08 8.93
C GLY A 60 16.14 0.51 8.35
N ASP A 61 16.20 -0.41 7.37
CA ASP A 61 15.05 -0.88 6.59
C ASP A 61 15.14 -2.40 6.33
N LEU A 62 15.09 -3.20 7.40
CA LEU A 62 15.04 -4.65 7.32
C LEU A 62 13.90 -5.16 6.42
N CYS A 63 12.71 -4.54 6.52
CA CYS A 63 11.58 -4.84 5.64
C CYS A 63 11.94 -4.68 4.16
N GLY A 64 12.62 -3.60 3.80
CA GLY A 64 13.11 -3.33 2.47
C GLY A 64 14.08 -4.39 1.96
N LEU A 65 15.08 -4.73 2.78
CA LEU A 65 16.06 -5.78 2.46
C LEU A 65 15.37 -7.12 2.16
N LEU A 66 14.51 -7.59 3.07
CA LEU A 66 13.81 -8.87 2.93
C LEU A 66 12.85 -8.88 1.73
N ASN A 67 12.28 -7.73 1.37
CA ASN A 67 11.47 -7.58 0.16
C ASN A 67 12.28 -7.63 -1.13
N ALA A 68 13.55 -7.21 -1.11
CA ALA A 68 14.46 -7.23 -2.26
C ALA A 68 15.09 -8.61 -2.53
N MET A 69 14.97 -9.53 -1.57
CA MET A 69 15.45 -10.91 -1.69
C MET A 69 14.45 -11.79 -2.46
N SER A 70 15.01 -12.67 -3.28
CA SER A 70 14.31 -13.79 -3.92
C SER A 70 13.95 -14.86 -2.89
N ARG A 71 13.03 -15.78 -3.25
CA ARG A 71 12.67 -16.91 -2.38
C ARG A 71 13.88 -17.76 -2.01
N GLY A 72 14.78 -18.03 -2.96
CA GLY A 72 15.98 -18.85 -2.73
C GLY A 72 16.92 -18.22 -1.71
N GLU A 73 17.17 -16.91 -1.82
CA GLU A 73 18.00 -16.18 -0.86
C GLU A 73 17.35 -16.11 0.53
N LEU A 74 16.03 -15.92 0.60
CA LEU A 74 15.29 -15.96 1.85
C LEU A 74 15.40 -17.35 2.51
N GLY A 75 15.26 -18.42 1.73
CA GLY A 75 15.39 -19.79 2.23
C GLY A 75 16.81 -20.15 2.66
N ALA A 76 17.84 -19.62 1.97
CA ALA A 76 19.23 -19.78 2.39
C ALA A 76 19.50 -19.06 3.71
N LEU A 77 19.11 -17.77 3.82
CA LEU A 77 19.26 -17.02 5.07
C LEU A 77 18.48 -17.66 6.23
N ALA A 78 17.27 -18.15 5.98
CA ALA A 78 16.48 -18.83 7.01
C ALA A 78 17.19 -20.09 7.55
N ARG A 79 17.87 -20.86 6.70
CA ARG A 79 18.67 -22.02 7.13
C ARG A 79 19.88 -21.61 7.96
N GLU A 80 20.60 -20.57 7.56
CA GLU A 80 21.72 -20.02 8.37
C GLU A 80 21.26 -19.55 9.76
N LEU A 81 19.99 -19.16 9.89
CA LEU A 81 19.37 -18.76 11.15
C LEU A 81 18.66 -19.92 11.89
N GLY A 82 18.84 -21.17 11.46
CA GLY A 82 18.31 -22.36 12.14
C GLY A 82 16.81 -22.63 11.91
N VAL A 83 16.24 -22.18 10.78
CA VAL A 83 14.84 -22.48 10.42
C VAL A 83 14.79 -23.74 9.56
N ASP A 84 14.68 -24.90 10.20
CA ASP A 84 14.80 -26.23 9.56
C ASP A 84 13.73 -26.52 8.49
N HIS A 85 12.52 -25.97 8.64
CA HIS A 85 11.41 -26.18 7.72
C HIS A 85 11.31 -25.12 6.61
N ALA A 86 12.34 -24.28 6.44
CA ALA A 86 12.37 -23.22 5.42
C ALA A 86 12.02 -23.67 3.98
N PRO A 87 12.41 -24.87 3.49
CA PRO A 87 12.07 -25.30 2.12
C PRO A 87 10.56 -25.41 1.84
N ALA A 88 9.77 -25.76 2.87
CA ALA A 88 8.32 -25.90 2.75
C ALA A 88 7.59 -24.55 2.73
N LEU A 89 8.27 -23.46 3.13
CA LEU A 89 7.67 -22.15 3.28
C LEU A 89 7.66 -21.36 1.95
N ARG A 90 6.61 -20.55 1.80
CA ARG A 90 6.48 -19.55 0.74
C ARG A 90 7.30 -18.30 1.10
N ALA A 91 7.61 -17.49 0.09
CA ALA A 91 8.43 -16.29 0.28
C ALA A 91 7.86 -15.32 1.34
N ALA A 92 6.53 -15.19 1.42
CA ALA A 92 5.87 -14.34 2.41
C ALA A 92 6.06 -14.84 3.86
N GLU A 93 6.01 -16.15 4.06
CA GLU A 93 6.21 -16.80 5.35
C GLU A 93 7.68 -16.66 5.78
N LEU A 94 8.61 -16.91 4.85
CA LEU A 94 10.05 -16.69 5.09
C LEU A 94 10.36 -15.25 5.47
N ARG A 95 9.80 -14.25 4.76
CA ARG A 95 9.99 -12.84 5.11
C ARG A 95 9.50 -12.52 6.50
N SER A 96 8.33 -13.05 6.88
CA SER A 96 7.74 -12.82 8.20
C SER A 96 8.63 -13.39 9.30
N LEU A 97 9.09 -14.63 9.15
CA LEU A 97 9.98 -15.29 10.11
C LEU A 97 11.33 -14.58 10.22
N LEU A 98 11.91 -14.21 9.09
CA LEU A 98 13.19 -13.50 9.07
C LEU A 98 13.07 -12.11 9.69
N TRP A 99 11.98 -11.39 9.44
CA TRP A 99 11.73 -10.12 10.11
C TRP A 99 11.62 -10.30 11.63
N GLU A 100 10.90 -11.31 12.10
CA GLU A 100 10.78 -11.59 13.54
C GLU A 100 12.13 -11.97 14.17
N ALA A 101 12.96 -12.73 13.46
CA ALA A 101 14.32 -13.04 13.90
C ALA A 101 15.19 -11.78 13.99
N GLY A 102 15.15 -10.90 12.98
CA GLY A 102 15.85 -9.62 13.00
C GLY A 102 15.34 -8.70 14.11
N ALA A 103 14.04 -8.63 14.30
CA ALA A 103 13.41 -7.85 15.35
C ALA A 103 13.91 -8.29 16.74
N ARG A 104 13.97 -9.60 17.00
CA ARG A 104 14.54 -10.16 18.24
C ARG A 104 16.03 -9.79 18.40
N LEU A 105 16.84 -9.85 17.34
CA LEU A 105 18.26 -9.48 17.40
C LEU A 105 18.48 -7.99 17.74
N GLU A 106 17.59 -7.12 17.28
CA GLU A 106 17.62 -5.70 17.59
C GLU A 106 17.21 -5.40 19.03
N ARG A 107 16.14 -6.05 19.51
CA ARG A 107 15.62 -5.89 20.87
C ARG A 107 16.54 -6.47 21.95
N GLY A 108 17.25 -7.56 21.63
CA GLY A 108 17.96 -8.33 22.64
C GLY A 108 16.99 -8.84 23.71
N ASP A 109 17.32 -8.66 24.98
CA ASP A 109 16.47 -9.02 26.13
C ASP A 109 15.51 -7.89 26.55
N GLY A 110 15.54 -6.74 25.85
CA GLY A 110 14.70 -5.59 26.16
C GLY A 110 13.29 -5.70 25.60
N ASP A 111 12.30 -5.20 26.34
CA ASP A 111 10.97 -4.94 25.80
C ASP A 111 11.01 -3.65 24.96
N VAL A 112 10.62 -3.76 23.68
CA VAL A 112 10.59 -2.64 22.75
C VAL A 112 9.19 -2.54 22.18
N GLY A 113 8.50 -1.46 22.53
CA GLY A 113 7.14 -1.20 22.08
C GLY A 113 7.04 -1.05 20.55
N GLU A 114 5.85 -1.33 20.02
CA GLU A 114 5.56 -1.28 18.57
C GLU A 114 5.79 0.09 17.93
N ALA A 115 5.75 1.18 18.72
CA ALA A 115 6.08 2.52 18.24
C ALA A 115 7.53 2.64 17.77
N VAL A 116 8.44 1.86 18.36
CA VAL A 116 9.87 1.85 18.03
C VAL A 116 10.20 0.76 17.02
N GLN A 117 9.53 -0.40 17.12
CA GLN A 117 9.73 -1.52 16.21
C GLN A 117 8.39 -2.03 15.66
N PRO A 118 7.81 -1.34 14.66
CA PRO A 118 6.49 -1.66 14.16
C PRO A 118 6.48 -3.00 13.42
N ARG A 119 5.53 -3.86 13.76
CA ARG A 119 5.39 -5.18 13.11
C ARG A 119 4.81 -5.04 11.70
N PRO A 120 5.51 -5.49 10.65
CA PRO A 120 4.99 -5.43 9.30
C PRO A 120 3.93 -6.51 9.07
N ILE A 121 2.93 -6.16 8.27
CA ILE A 121 1.96 -7.10 7.71
C ILE A 121 2.48 -7.64 6.36
N VAL A 122 1.91 -8.75 5.91
CA VAL A 122 2.17 -9.27 4.56
C VAL A 122 1.09 -8.74 3.62
N LEU A 123 1.49 -7.96 2.61
CA LEU A 123 0.58 -7.48 1.57
C LEU A 123 1.11 -7.86 0.19
N GLY A 124 0.35 -8.69 -0.53
CA GLY A 124 0.76 -9.19 -1.85
C GLY A 124 2.08 -9.97 -1.83
N GLY A 125 2.37 -10.65 -0.72
CA GLY A 125 3.61 -11.43 -0.53
C GLY A 125 4.80 -10.63 0.03
N HIS A 126 4.65 -9.34 0.31
CA HIS A 126 5.71 -8.47 0.79
C HIS A 126 5.45 -7.94 2.19
N LEU A 127 6.51 -7.66 2.94
CA LEU A 127 6.42 -6.99 4.23
C LEU A 127 6.09 -5.52 4.03
N VAL A 128 5.10 -5.02 4.75
CA VAL A 128 4.70 -3.62 4.69
C VAL A 128 4.44 -3.15 6.11
N VAL A 129 5.12 -2.07 6.50
CA VAL A 129 4.85 -1.39 7.77
C VAL A 129 3.58 -0.57 7.58
N GLN A 130 2.59 -0.80 8.43
CA GLN A 130 1.37 -0.02 8.46
C GLN A 130 1.67 1.30 9.18
N ALA A 131 1.60 2.42 8.46
CA ALA A 131 1.77 3.73 9.07
C ALA A 131 0.55 4.09 9.92
N ALA A 132 0.75 4.99 10.88
CA ALA A 132 -0.38 5.62 11.55
C ALA A 132 -1.29 6.36 10.54
N PRO A 133 -2.60 6.49 10.81
CA PRO A 133 -3.49 7.29 9.98
C PRO A 133 -2.97 8.73 9.84
N ARG A 134 -2.98 9.25 8.62
CA ARG A 134 -2.56 10.62 8.26
C ARG A 134 -3.75 11.54 7.92
N GLY A 135 -4.95 10.98 7.82
CA GLY A 135 -6.17 11.66 7.39
C GLY A 135 -7.35 11.39 8.33
N LEU A 136 -8.54 11.86 7.94
CA LEU A 136 -9.78 11.66 8.71
C LEU A 136 -10.42 10.32 8.34
N TYR A 137 -11.07 9.69 9.32
CA TYR A 137 -11.75 8.39 9.18
C TYR A 137 -12.85 8.26 10.23
N PRO A 138 -13.88 7.43 9.99
CA PRO A 138 -14.93 7.21 10.97
C PRO A 138 -14.42 6.36 12.13
N GLN A 139 -15.02 6.48 13.32
CA GLN A 139 -14.68 5.62 14.45
C GLN A 139 -14.99 4.14 14.13
N ALA A 140 -14.25 3.22 14.74
CA ALA A 140 -14.52 1.79 14.68
C ALA A 140 -14.92 1.28 16.08
N PRO A 141 -15.95 0.43 16.20
CA PRO A 141 -16.35 -0.13 17.49
C PRO A 141 -15.36 -1.19 18.00
N ALA A 142 -14.58 -1.80 17.12
CA ALA A 142 -13.57 -2.81 17.43
C ALA A 142 -12.54 -2.91 16.30
N TRP A 143 -11.41 -3.58 16.57
CA TRP A 143 -10.33 -3.82 15.64
C TRP A 143 -10.00 -5.32 15.50
N PRO A 144 -9.74 -5.85 14.29
CA PRO A 144 -10.00 -5.23 12.99
C PRO A 144 -11.46 -4.81 12.80
N ARG A 145 -11.71 -3.80 11.97
CA ARG A 145 -13.03 -3.20 11.77
C ARG A 145 -14.01 -4.27 11.28
N PRO A 146 -15.16 -4.46 11.94
CA PRO A 146 -16.17 -5.39 11.46
C PRO A 146 -16.84 -4.86 10.18
N ILE A 147 -17.38 -5.75 9.36
CA ILE A 147 -18.30 -5.35 8.29
C ILE A 147 -19.56 -4.77 8.97
N PRO A 148 -19.97 -3.52 8.69
CA PRO A 148 -21.18 -2.94 9.27
C PRO A 148 -22.43 -3.73 8.88
N PRO A 149 -23.50 -3.71 9.70
CA PRO A 149 -24.78 -4.29 9.30
C PRO A 149 -25.28 -3.62 8.01
N SER A 150 -26.00 -4.39 7.18
CA SER A 150 -26.57 -3.85 5.95
C SER A 150 -27.60 -2.76 6.28
N VAL A 151 -27.46 -1.61 5.64
CA VAL A 151 -28.44 -0.52 5.74
C VAL A 151 -28.90 -0.09 4.35
N THR A 152 -30.12 0.43 4.29
CA THR A 152 -30.62 1.13 3.11
C THR A 152 -30.33 2.61 3.31
N ALA A 153 -29.58 3.22 2.40
CA ALA A 153 -29.42 4.66 2.36
C ALA A 153 -30.18 5.23 1.17
N THR A 154 -30.87 6.34 1.41
CA THR A 154 -31.35 7.20 0.34
C THR A 154 -30.24 8.19 0.00
N ALA A 155 -29.95 8.36 -1.28
CA ALA A 155 -29.03 9.41 -1.72
C ALA A 155 -29.54 10.79 -1.23
N PRO A 156 -28.65 11.70 -0.82
CA PRO A 156 -29.03 13.09 -0.58
C PRO A 156 -29.75 13.68 -1.81
N GLU A 157 -30.78 14.50 -1.58
CA GLU A 157 -31.48 15.20 -2.67
C GLU A 157 -30.56 16.24 -3.34
N ASP A 158 -29.72 16.90 -2.53
CA ASP A 158 -28.80 17.94 -2.96
C ASP A 158 -27.33 17.54 -2.79
N GLU A 159 -26.46 18.10 -3.62
CA GLU A 159 -25.01 17.95 -3.50
C GLU A 159 -24.51 18.60 -2.19
N PRO A 160 -23.73 17.90 -1.35
CA PRO A 160 -23.23 18.44 -0.08
C PRO A 160 -22.59 19.82 -0.24
N GLU A 161 -22.95 20.77 0.63
CA GLU A 161 -22.46 22.16 0.54
C GLU A 161 -21.11 22.34 1.22
N THR A 162 -20.88 21.60 2.31
CA THR A 162 -19.65 21.67 3.09
C THR A 162 -18.91 20.33 3.11
N LEU A 163 -17.62 20.37 3.51
CA LEU A 163 -16.85 19.14 3.72
C LEU A 163 -17.49 18.28 4.82
N ASP A 164 -18.03 18.90 5.87
CA ASP A 164 -18.71 18.17 6.95
C ASP A 164 -19.98 17.47 6.43
N ASP A 165 -20.74 18.10 5.54
CA ASP A 165 -21.90 17.47 4.91
C ASP A 165 -21.49 16.27 4.04
N LEU A 166 -20.38 16.40 3.30
CA LEU A 166 -19.83 15.32 2.49
C LEU A 166 -19.39 14.13 3.37
N LEU A 167 -18.71 14.41 4.49
CA LEU A 167 -18.28 13.38 5.43
C LEU A 167 -19.48 12.74 6.16
N ALA A 168 -20.51 13.53 6.50
CA ALA A 168 -21.76 13.01 7.05
C ALA A 168 -22.49 12.12 6.04
N ALA A 169 -22.45 12.44 4.75
CA ALA A 169 -22.96 11.57 3.68
C ALA A 169 -22.14 10.27 3.58
N ALA A 170 -20.81 10.34 3.73
CA ALA A 170 -19.93 9.18 3.75
C ALA A 170 -20.18 8.28 4.98
N ASP A 171 -20.51 8.85 6.14
CA ASP A 171 -20.93 8.11 7.33
C ASP A 171 -22.26 7.37 7.11
N ARG A 172 -23.25 8.04 6.49
CA ARG A 172 -24.53 7.40 6.14
C ARG A 172 -24.38 6.28 5.11
N ALA A 173 -23.31 6.32 4.30
CA ALA A 173 -23.01 5.28 3.31
C ALA A 173 -22.43 3.99 3.92
N LEU A 174 -21.99 4.00 5.19
CA LEU A 174 -21.44 2.81 5.85
C LEU A 174 -22.49 1.70 5.97
N GLY A 175 -22.15 0.49 5.54
CA GLY A 175 -23.06 -0.66 5.50
C GLY A 175 -24.00 -0.71 4.31
N VAL A 176 -24.02 0.33 3.46
CA VAL A 176 -24.83 0.32 2.24
C VAL A 176 -24.27 -0.70 1.25
N ARG A 177 -25.17 -1.43 0.59
CA ARG A 177 -24.85 -2.35 -0.50
C ARG A 177 -24.79 -1.60 -1.82
N LEU A 178 -23.71 -1.77 -2.57
CA LEU A 178 -23.57 -1.14 -3.89
C LEU A 178 -24.20 -1.96 -5.00
N GLY A 179 -24.67 -3.18 -4.74
CA GLY A 179 -25.14 -4.11 -5.75
C GLY A 179 -24.01 -4.77 -6.53
N ARG A 180 -24.36 -5.78 -7.32
CA ARG A 180 -23.41 -6.48 -8.21
C ARG A 180 -22.76 -5.52 -9.21
N ARG A 181 -21.47 -5.71 -9.47
CA ARG A 181 -20.69 -4.91 -10.44
C ARG A 181 -21.25 -4.99 -11.87
N GLY A 182 -21.65 -6.19 -12.30
CA GLY A 182 -21.98 -6.45 -13.70
C GLY A 182 -20.76 -6.35 -14.63
N ARG A 183 -21.00 -5.94 -15.88
CA ARG A 183 -19.96 -5.79 -16.93
C ARG A 183 -19.23 -4.45 -16.89
N ASP A 184 -19.80 -3.45 -16.23
CA ASP A 184 -19.22 -2.12 -16.15
C ASP A 184 -18.21 -2.04 -14.99
N LYS A 185 -16.97 -1.68 -15.34
CA LYS A 185 -15.87 -1.53 -14.38
C LYS A 185 -16.04 -0.29 -13.48
N GLY A 186 -16.78 0.72 -13.94
CA GLY A 186 -17.02 1.98 -13.23
C GLY A 186 -18.27 1.98 -12.33
N ALA A 187 -19.13 0.96 -12.43
CA ALA A 187 -20.45 0.94 -11.78
C ALA A 187 -20.41 1.20 -10.27
N TRP A 188 -19.46 0.60 -9.55
CA TRP A 188 -19.32 0.84 -8.11
C TRP A 188 -18.87 2.25 -7.78
N GLY A 189 -18.01 2.86 -8.60
CA GLY A 189 -17.60 4.26 -8.42
C GLY A 189 -18.78 5.21 -8.59
N LEU A 190 -19.56 5.03 -9.66
CA LEU A 190 -20.77 5.83 -9.93
C LEU A 190 -21.81 5.70 -8.82
N ARG A 191 -22.11 4.47 -8.39
CA ARG A 191 -23.06 4.24 -7.29
C ARG A 191 -22.57 4.84 -5.97
N ALA A 192 -21.27 4.72 -5.68
CA ALA A 192 -20.70 5.29 -4.48
C ALA A 192 -20.73 6.83 -4.49
N ALA A 193 -20.46 7.47 -5.63
CA ALA A 193 -20.61 8.92 -5.79
C ALA A 193 -22.08 9.36 -5.61
N ALA A 194 -23.03 8.61 -6.17
CA ALA A 194 -24.45 8.89 -6.00
C ALA A 194 -24.91 8.79 -4.53
N LEU A 195 -24.37 7.85 -3.75
CA LEU A 195 -24.65 7.77 -2.30
C LEU A 195 -24.21 9.02 -1.54
N LEU A 196 -23.21 9.74 -2.05
CA LEU A 196 -22.74 11.00 -1.47
C LEU A 196 -23.49 12.23 -2.01
N GLY A 197 -24.42 12.07 -2.96
CA GLY A 197 -25.10 13.19 -3.63
C GLY A 197 -24.21 13.94 -4.62
N ILE A 198 -23.08 13.36 -5.05
CA ILE A 198 -22.15 14.03 -5.97
C ILE A 198 -22.73 14.02 -7.38
N VAL A 199 -22.78 15.22 -7.97
CA VAL A 199 -23.18 15.41 -9.36
C VAL A 199 -21.96 15.16 -10.25
N GLU A 200 -22.12 14.33 -11.29
CA GLU A 200 -21.03 14.02 -12.22
C GLU A 200 -20.55 15.29 -12.94
N ARG A 201 -19.25 15.59 -12.82
CA ARG A 201 -18.55 16.71 -13.47
C ARG A 201 -17.48 16.16 -14.43
N GLY A 202 -16.96 17.00 -15.31
CA GLY A 202 -15.96 16.61 -16.33
C GLY A 202 -14.73 15.91 -15.74
N HIS A 203 -14.05 15.08 -16.53
CA HIS A 203 -13.03 14.14 -16.05
C HIS A 203 -11.72 14.75 -15.55
N ASP A 204 -11.52 16.06 -15.72
CA ASP A 204 -10.24 16.74 -15.46
C ASP A 204 -10.16 17.40 -14.08
N GLU A 205 -11.28 17.56 -13.39
CA GLU A 205 -11.37 18.17 -12.06
C GLU A 205 -11.68 17.12 -10.98
N PRO A 206 -11.38 17.41 -9.70
CA PRO A 206 -11.85 16.59 -8.58
C PRO A 206 -13.37 16.51 -8.51
N ASP A 207 -13.87 15.32 -8.16
CA ASP A 207 -15.31 14.97 -8.28
C ASP A 207 -16.25 15.95 -7.53
N TRP A 208 -16.08 16.13 -6.21
CA TRP A 208 -16.96 17.00 -5.42
C TRP A 208 -16.49 18.45 -5.49
N ARG A 209 -17.29 19.29 -6.14
CA ARG A 209 -17.10 20.75 -6.28
C ARG A 209 -15.70 21.19 -6.76
N GLY A 210 -14.97 20.32 -7.47
CA GLY A 210 -13.60 20.61 -7.92
C GLY A 210 -12.55 20.58 -6.81
N ASP A 211 -12.90 20.11 -5.60
CA ASP A 211 -12.02 20.13 -4.42
C ASP A 211 -11.63 18.73 -3.92
N VAL A 212 -12.61 17.80 -3.84
CA VAL A 212 -12.36 16.43 -3.31
C VAL A 212 -12.55 15.40 -4.41
N GLU A 213 -11.49 14.64 -4.70
CA GLU A 213 -11.60 13.45 -5.54
C GLU A 213 -12.22 12.30 -4.72
N VAL A 214 -13.23 11.63 -5.28
CA VAL A 214 -13.88 10.49 -4.63
C VAL A 214 -13.50 9.20 -5.36
N LYS A 215 -12.96 8.25 -4.61
CA LYS A 215 -12.54 6.96 -5.15
C LYS A 215 -12.99 5.84 -4.25
N THR A 216 -13.34 4.70 -4.84
CA THR A 216 -13.50 3.47 -4.09
C THR A 216 -12.17 2.74 -4.00
N VAL A 217 -11.88 2.12 -2.85
CA VAL A 217 -10.72 1.24 -2.67
C VAL A 217 -11.21 -0.11 -2.16
N PRO A 218 -10.98 -1.20 -2.92
CA PRO A 218 -11.50 -2.50 -2.51
C PRO A 218 -10.57 -3.19 -1.53
N VAL A 219 -11.19 -3.81 -0.53
CA VAL A 219 -10.51 -4.57 0.51
C VAL A 219 -11.10 -5.96 0.67
N ALA A 220 -10.28 -6.87 1.18
CA ALA A 220 -10.69 -8.20 1.60
C ALA A 220 -10.02 -8.56 2.90
N VAL A 221 -10.65 -9.45 3.65
CA VAL A 221 -10.05 -10.07 4.83
C VAL A 221 -9.02 -11.10 4.37
N ASP A 222 -7.83 -11.07 4.97
CA ASP A 222 -6.84 -12.13 4.83
C ASP A 222 -7.38 -13.38 5.53
N SER A 223 -7.46 -14.49 4.79
CA SER A 223 -7.91 -15.78 5.31
C SER A 223 -6.95 -16.36 6.35
N GLY A 224 -5.75 -15.79 6.48
CA GLY A 224 -4.66 -16.38 7.22
C GLY A 224 -4.09 -17.57 6.47
N THR A 225 -2.83 -17.90 6.73
CA THR A 225 -2.24 -19.17 6.29
C THR A 225 -1.32 -19.71 7.37
N GLY A 226 -1.60 -20.94 7.82
CA GLY A 226 -0.73 -21.73 8.70
C GLY A 226 -0.58 -21.17 10.11
N HIS A 227 0.27 -20.16 10.26
CA HIS A 227 0.81 -19.68 11.54
C HIS A 227 0.42 -18.23 11.88
N ARG A 228 -0.42 -17.58 11.07
CA ARG A 228 -0.97 -16.24 11.36
C ARG A 228 -2.48 -16.31 11.57
N PRO A 229 -3.02 -15.69 12.63
CA PRO A 229 -4.46 -15.49 12.73
C PRO A 229 -4.92 -14.66 11.52
N GLY A 230 -5.94 -15.15 10.80
CA GLY A 230 -6.63 -14.39 9.76
C GLY A 230 -7.40 -13.21 10.35
N GLY A 231 -8.16 -12.50 9.52
CA GLY A 231 -9.06 -11.42 9.99
C GLY A 231 -8.62 -10.00 9.68
N TRP A 232 -7.46 -9.80 9.06
CA TRP A 232 -6.93 -8.46 8.73
C TRP A 232 -7.38 -8.01 7.34
N TRP A 233 -7.75 -6.73 7.22
CA TRP A 233 -8.05 -6.11 5.95
C TRP A 233 -6.79 -5.85 5.13
N ARG A 234 -6.89 -6.13 3.83
CA ARG A 234 -5.90 -5.77 2.81
C ARG A 234 -6.57 -5.14 1.61
N VAL A 235 -5.90 -4.19 0.97
CA VAL A 235 -6.30 -3.69 -0.35
C VAL A 235 -6.03 -4.77 -1.41
N VAL A 236 -7.03 -5.05 -2.26
CA VAL A 236 -6.96 -6.17 -3.21
C VAL A 236 -6.54 -5.77 -4.62
N GLU A 237 -6.83 -4.54 -5.03
CA GLU A 237 -6.49 -4.01 -6.36
C GLU A 237 -5.89 -2.62 -6.26
N ASP A 238 -5.23 -2.19 -7.33
CA ASP A 238 -4.64 -0.87 -7.43
C ASP A 238 -5.68 0.10 -8.01
N PRO A 239 -6.15 1.10 -7.25
CA PRO A 239 -7.17 2.03 -7.76
C PRO A 239 -6.65 2.89 -8.90
N ALA A 240 -7.50 3.09 -9.90
CA ALA A 240 -7.21 3.97 -11.03
C ALA A 240 -7.38 5.45 -10.63
N ILE A 241 -6.42 6.28 -11.04
CA ILE A 241 -6.37 7.70 -10.69
C ILE A 241 -6.75 8.58 -11.88
N ALA A 242 -6.08 8.40 -13.02
CA ALA A 242 -6.27 9.22 -14.21
C ALA A 242 -5.94 8.45 -15.49
N MET A 243 -6.35 8.97 -16.64
CA MET A 243 -5.80 8.53 -17.93
C MET A 243 -4.48 9.23 -18.19
N LEU A 244 -3.53 8.53 -18.82
CA LEU A 244 -2.35 9.16 -19.39
C LEU A 244 -2.75 9.73 -20.77
N GLY A 245 -2.80 11.05 -20.90
CA GLY A 245 -3.18 11.71 -22.15
C GLY A 245 -2.08 11.65 -23.23
N PRO A 246 -2.40 11.81 -24.53
CA PRO A 246 -1.43 11.81 -25.63
C PRO A 246 -0.38 12.94 -25.55
N ALA A 247 -0.69 14.02 -24.83
CA ALA A 247 0.14 15.23 -24.77
C ALA A 247 1.20 15.21 -23.64
N HIS A 248 1.52 14.04 -23.07
CA HIS A 248 2.46 13.92 -21.94
C HIS A 248 3.78 13.25 -22.33
N ASP A 249 4.14 13.34 -23.60
CA ASP A 249 5.46 12.99 -24.13
C ASP A 249 6.55 13.89 -23.51
N GLY A 250 7.00 13.53 -22.30
CA GLY A 250 8.22 14.08 -21.68
C GLY A 250 8.08 14.45 -20.20
N ALA A 251 6.90 14.86 -19.73
CA ALA A 251 6.64 15.12 -18.32
C ALA A 251 5.96 13.89 -17.70
N ARG A 252 6.55 13.30 -16.65
CA ARG A 252 5.89 12.21 -15.90
C ARG A 252 4.47 12.66 -15.55
N GLY A 253 3.46 11.89 -15.97
CA GLY A 253 2.03 12.16 -15.72
C GLY A 253 1.65 12.29 -14.24
N ASP A 254 2.62 12.16 -13.34
CA ASP A 254 2.61 12.48 -11.92
C ASP A 254 1.95 13.84 -11.62
N GLY A 255 2.11 14.87 -12.47
CA GLY A 255 1.52 16.20 -12.22
C GLY A 255 -0.02 16.18 -12.15
N VAL A 256 -0.66 15.54 -13.13
CA VAL A 256 -2.13 15.39 -13.17
C VAL A 256 -2.62 14.49 -12.04
N ALA A 257 -1.92 13.38 -11.78
CA ALA A 257 -2.26 12.50 -10.67
C ALA A 257 -2.13 13.21 -9.32
N LEU A 258 -1.08 14.00 -9.09
CA LEU A 258 -0.90 14.76 -7.86
C LEU A 258 -1.97 15.84 -7.69
N ALA A 259 -2.38 16.50 -8.77
CA ALA A 259 -3.48 17.47 -8.72
C ALA A 259 -4.80 16.81 -8.29
N LYS A 260 -5.17 15.68 -8.89
CA LYS A 260 -6.36 14.91 -8.47
C LYS A 260 -6.25 14.37 -7.03
N LEU A 261 -5.05 14.03 -6.60
CA LEU A 261 -4.79 13.47 -5.27
C LEU A 261 -4.51 14.53 -4.21
N GLN A 262 -4.79 15.82 -4.49
CA GLN A 262 -4.56 16.90 -3.54
C GLN A 262 -5.42 16.74 -2.28
N ARG A 263 -6.68 16.33 -2.46
CA ARG A 263 -7.59 15.90 -1.39
C ARG A 263 -8.45 14.77 -1.93
N THR A 264 -8.40 13.61 -1.27
CA THR A 264 -9.10 12.41 -1.76
C THR A 264 -9.89 11.74 -0.67
N LEU A 265 -11.18 11.52 -0.91
CA LEU A 265 -12.06 10.70 -0.09
C LEU A 265 -12.08 9.27 -0.64
N TRP A 266 -11.41 8.37 0.08
CA TRP A 266 -11.40 6.95 -0.23
C TRP A 266 -12.58 6.24 0.45
N LEU A 267 -13.57 5.83 -0.32
CA LEU A 267 -14.65 4.95 0.14
C LEU A 267 -14.14 3.50 0.14
N VAL A 268 -13.96 2.94 1.34
CA VAL A 268 -13.42 1.58 1.51
C VAL A 268 -14.53 0.57 1.31
N ARG A 269 -14.37 -0.29 0.30
CA ARG A 269 -15.40 -1.23 -0.16
C ARG A 269 -14.94 -2.66 0.07
N ALA A 270 -15.76 -3.50 0.69
CA ALA A 270 -15.52 -4.93 0.78
C ALA A 270 -16.37 -5.69 -0.26
N ASP A 271 -15.74 -6.58 -1.02
CA ASP A 271 -16.46 -7.56 -1.85
C ASP A 271 -17.16 -8.58 -0.95
N LEU A 272 -18.41 -8.90 -1.29
CA LEU A 272 -19.20 -9.94 -0.64
C LEU A 272 -19.21 -11.20 -1.52
N GLY A 273 -19.35 -12.36 -0.89
CA GLY A 273 -19.25 -13.66 -1.58
C GLY A 273 -20.30 -13.92 -2.67
N ASP A 274 -21.37 -13.11 -2.71
CA ASP A 274 -22.48 -13.16 -3.68
C ASP A 274 -22.29 -12.24 -4.90
N GLY A 275 -21.12 -11.61 -5.01
CA GLY A 275 -20.76 -10.65 -6.06
C GLY A 275 -21.25 -9.23 -5.80
N ASP A 276 -21.89 -8.98 -4.66
CA ASP A 276 -22.22 -7.66 -4.15
C ASP A 276 -21.02 -7.02 -3.43
N ALA A 277 -21.19 -5.80 -2.97
CA ALA A 277 -20.17 -5.00 -2.32
C ALA A 277 -20.79 -4.10 -1.27
N THR A 278 -20.03 -3.77 -0.24
CA THR A 278 -20.48 -2.85 0.81
C THR A 278 -19.41 -1.85 1.19
N ILE A 279 -19.81 -0.63 1.53
CA ILE A 279 -18.89 0.36 2.10
C ILE A 279 -18.70 0.04 3.58
N ILE A 280 -17.45 -0.16 4.00
CA ILE A 280 -17.14 -0.52 5.40
C ILE A 280 -16.49 0.65 6.16
N SER A 281 -15.91 1.62 5.47
CA SER A 281 -15.26 2.80 6.04
C SER A 281 -15.09 3.86 4.95
N TRP A 282 -14.68 5.06 5.35
CA TRP A 282 -14.10 6.06 4.46
C TRP A 282 -12.77 6.57 5.03
N TYR A 283 -11.96 7.20 4.19
CA TYR A 283 -10.69 7.82 4.59
C TYR A 283 -10.43 9.08 3.75
N LEU A 284 -10.53 10.26 4.36
CA LEU A 284 -10.19 11.52 3.72
C LEU A 284 -8.70 11.78 3.92
N LEU A 285 -7.94 11.78 2.83
CA LEU A 285 -6.50 12.03 2.84
C LEU A 285 -6.19 13.34 2.10
N GLU A 286 -5.52 14.25 2.79
CA GLU A 286 -4.96 15.45 2.18
C GLU A 286 -3.50 15.24 1.79
N SER A 287 -3.11 15.83 0.66
CA SER A 287 -1.75 15.79 0.15
C SER A 287 -0.84 16.69 0.98
N THR A 288 0.03 16.04 1.75
CA THR A 288 1.20 16.64 2.40
C THR A 288 2.47 16.30 1.60
N PRO A 289 3.61 16.95 1.84
CA PRO A 289 4.88 16.58 1.16
C PRO A 289 5.23 15.09 1.28
N ASP A 290 4.91 14.48 2.43
CA ASP A 290 5.07 13.04 2.65
C ASP A 290 4.12 12.21 1.79
N VAL A 291 2.83 12.56 1.77
CA VAL A 291 1.84 11.86 0.95
C VAL A 291 2.17 12.00 -0.53
N ALA A 292 2.54 13.18 -1.00
CA ALA A 292 2.98 13.41 -2.37
C ALA A 292 4.21 12.56 -2.74
N ARG A 293 5.16 12.39 -1.81
CA ARG A 293 6.31 11.48 -1.99
C ARG A 293 5.86 10.02 -2.07
N LEU A 294 4.90 9.60 -1.25
CA LEU A 294 4.31 8.26 -1.33
C LEU A 294 3.57 8.04 -2.65
N VAL A 295 2.80 9.03 -3.12
CA VAL A 295 2.13 8.99 -4.43
C VAL A 295 3.17 8.77 -5.51
N ARG A 296 4.20 9.62 -5.64
CA ARG A 296 5.25 9.46 -6.66
C ARG A 296 5.96 8.10 -6.59
N ARG A 297 6.11 7.54 -5.38
CA ARG A 297 6.75 6.22 -5.18
C ARG A 297 5.88 5.06 -5.64
N TYR A 298 4.56 5.18 -5.51
CA TYR A 298 3.60 4.09 -5.72
C TYR A 298 2.70 4.26 -6.94
N LEU A 299 2.74 5.43 -7.56
CA LEU A 299 2.10 5.70 -8.84
C LEU A 299 2.84 4.93 -9.92
N HIS A 300 2.07 4.23 -10.73
CA HIS A 300 2.58 3.52 -11.88
C HIS A 300 1.49 3.48 -12.95
N ASP A 301 1.88 3.21 -14.17
CA ASP A 301 0.98 3.14 -15.29
C ASP A 301 0.74 1.70 -15.75
N ARG A 302 -0.44 1.45 -16.31
CA ARG A 302 -0.80 0.17 -16.93
C ARG A 302 -1.62 0.41 -18.18
N PRO A 303 -1.58 -0.52 -19.17
CA PRO A 303 -2.53 -0.52 -20.26
C PRO A 303 -3.97 -0.46 -19.74
N LYS A 304 -4.80 0.42 -20.33
CA LYS A 304 -6.20 0.60 -19.96
C LYS A 304 -7.04 0.76 -21.21
N GLY A 305 -7.99 -0.15 -21.42
CA GLY A 305 -8.89 -0.14 -22.58
C GLY A 305 -9.07 -1.54 -23.17
N PRO A 306 -9.82 -1.67 -24.29
CA PRO A 306 -9.89 -2.88 -25.10
C PRO A 306 -8.50 -3.34 -25.58
N ALA A 307 -8.40 -4.61 -25.97
CA ALA A 307 -7.17 -5.12 -26.60
C ALA A 307 -6.85 -4.31 -27.88
N GLY A 308 -5.59 -3.90 -28.03
CA GLY A 308 -5.11 -3.13 -29.18
C GLY A 308 -5.12 -1.61 -29.01
N THR A 309 -5.50 -1.08 -27.85
CA THR A 309 -5.36 0.36 -27.56
C THR A 309 -4.04 0.68 -26.85
N ASP A 310 -3.37 1.76 -27.25
CA ASP A 310 -2.19 2.31 -26.55
C ASP A 310 -2.55 3.18 -25.35
N GLN A 311 -3.82 3.23 -24.97
CA GLN A 311 -4.29 3.97 -23.82
C GLN A 311 -3.69 3.40 -22.53
N ARG A 312 -3.16 4.30 -21.70
CA ARG A 312 -2.60 3.96 -20.38
C ARG A 312 -3.37 4.68 -19.29
N GLY A 313 -3.55 4.00 -18.17
CA GLY A 313 -4.08 4.58 -16.94
C GLY A 313 -2.99 4.70 -15.90
N LEU A 314 -3.09 5.72 -15.05
CA LEU A 314 -2.30 5.86 -13.83
C LEU A 314 -3.03 5.17 -12.67
N TYR A 315 -2.28 4.40 -11.88
CA TYR A 315 -2.79 3.59 -10.78
C TYR A 315 -1.93 3.78 -9.54
N LEU A 316 -2.55 3.78 -8.36
CA LEU A 316 -1.84 3.71 -7.08
C LEU A 316 -1.66 2.27 -6.64
N HIS A 317 -0.41 1.85 -6.48
CA HIS A 317 -0.11 0.52 -5.98
C HIS A 317 -0.64 0.33 -4.55
N LYS A 318 -1.29 -0.81 -4.27
CA LYS A 318 -1.94 -1.13 -2.98
C LYS A 318 -1.11 -0.91 -1.71
N ARG A 319 0.22 -0.93 -1.80
CA ARG A 319 1.13 -0.60 -0.68
C ARG A 319 1.04 0.85 -0.22
N PHE A 320 0.66 1.76 -1.13
CA PHE A 320 0.38 3.15 -0.80
C PHE A 320 -0.56 3.24 0.40
N PHE A 321 -1.65 2.48 0.42
CA PHE A 321 -2.67 2.53 1.47
C PHE A 321 -2.19 2.03 2.84
N ALA A 322 -1.15 1.21 2.88
CA ALA A 322 -0.51 0.83 4.14
C ALA A 322 0.38 1.96 4.68
N GLU A 323 1.21 2.59 3.82
CA GLU A 323 2.12 3.67 4.22
C GLU A 323 1.44 5.04 4.36
N ALA A 324 0.30 5.24 3.70
CA ALA A 324 -0.55 6.42 3.83
C ALA A 324 -1.50 6.34 5.03
N GLY A 325 -1.54 5.20 5.73
CA GLY A 325 -2.28 5.02 6.98
C GLY A 325 -3.73 4.53 6.85
N LEU A 326 -4.24 4.31 5.62
CA LEU A 326 -5.60 3.80 5.42
C LEU A 326 -5.78 2.42 6.06
N LEU A 327 -4.84 1.49 5.91
CA LEU A 327 -5.01 0.16 6.52
C LEU A 327 -5.05 0.21 8.06
N ALA A 328 -4.44 1.22 8.71
CA ALA A 328 -4.57 1.40 10.15
C ALA A 328 -5.97 1.81 10.60
N THR A 329 -6.74 2.49 9.75
CA THR A 329 -8.14 2.85 10.03
C THR A 329 -9.11 1.68 9.86
N LEU A 330 -8.62 0.54 9.34
CA LEU A 330 -9.35 -0.71 9.18
C LEU A 330 -8.87 -1.78 10.17
N ASN A 331 -7.59 -1.86 10.44
CA ASN A 331 -7.02 -2.94 11.25
C ASN A 331 -6.71 -2.53 12.69
N GLY A 332 -6.81 -1.24 12.99
CA GLY A 332 -6.38 -0.64 14.24
C GLY A 332 -4.96 -0.06 14.12
N PRO A 333 -4.69 1.06 14.82
CA PRO A 333 -3.37 1.69 14.84
C PRO A 333 -2.43 0.92 15.78
N GLY A 334 -2.03 -0.31 15.39
CA GLY A 334 -1.08 -1.13 16.16
C GLY A 334 -1.43 -1.28 17.66
N VAL A 335 -2.73 -1.30 18.00
CA VAL A 335 -3.16 -1.33 19.40
C VAL A 335 -3.15 -2.76 19.90
N LYS A 336 -2.14 -3.04 20.75
CA LYS A 336 -2.04 -4.10 21.78
C LYS A 336 -2.82 -5.38 21.50
N HIS A 337 -2.10 -6.41 21.04
CA HIS A 337 -2.50 -7.78 21.37
C HIS A 337 -2.51 -7.93 22.90
N PRO A 338 -3.57 -8.47 23.52
CA PRO A 338 -3.55 -8.87 24.93
C PRO A 338 -2.51 -9.96 25.19
#